data_AF-H8X397-F1
#
_entry.id   AF-H8X397-F1
#
_cell.length_a   1.000
_cell.length_b   1.000
_cell.length_c   1.000
_cell.angle_alpha   90.00
_cell.angle_beta   90.00
_cell.angle_gamma   90.00
#
_symmetry.space_group_name_H-M   'P 1'
#
loop_
_entity.id
_entity.type
_entity.pdbx_description
1 polymer ?
#
loop_
_entity_poly.entity_id
_entity_poly.type
_entity_poly.pdbx_seq_one_letter_code
_entity_poly.pdbx_strand_id
1 'polypeptide(L)'
;MARHPEFTQLEASRPSFDAENTWKYTQVPDIHWRVGSGANNDEWKSHKKVELNPYEEGRPAVNNYKTLISAITPRPIGFVSSVSKDGKRNLAPFSYFNMANHDPPIFTLGFSASGDQKKDTCNNILETGELTINIISEWFVEAANYCAINSPPGVDEWKLSGLTPADSKLVKPPHVAESAFSIEAKLVAHHVWKSKTDPTKDTGVLVIAEGLTFHVREDVINEENSQLDVSKLKPVSRLGGITYGRTIEGYEKPRPNYATEIEKPEVKELLE
;
A
#
# COMPACT_ATOMS: atom_id res chain seq x y z
N MET A 1 19.15 -6.66 17.83
CA MET A 1 18.41 -5.39 17.72
C MET A 1 19.34 -4.36 17.12
N ALA A 2 18.98 -3.75 15.99
CA ALA A 2 19.78 -2.63 15.50
C ALA A 2 19.62 -1.48 16.51
N ARG A 3 20.74 -1.03 17.09
CA ARG A 3 20.80 0.23 17.83
C ARG A 3 20.54 1.34 16.82
N HIS A 4 19.28 1.71 16.66
CA HIS A 4 18.98 3.01 16.08
C HIS A 4 19.61 4.04 17.04
N PRO A 5 20.33 5.08 16.55
CA PRO A 5 20.53 6.27 17.37
C PRO A 5 19.17 6.69 17.95
N GLU A 6 19.14 7.36 19.10
CA GLU A 6 17.91 7.90 19.70
C GLU A 6 17.09 8.57 18.59
N PHE A 7 16.03 7.90 18.10
CA PHE A 7 15.37 8.29 16.83
C PHE A 7 14.87 9.73 16.90
N THR A 8 14.49 10.17 18.10
CA THR A 8 14.16 11.55 18.44
C THR A 8 15.26 12.56 18.07
N GLN A 9 16.54 12.24 18.29
CA GLN A 9 17.65 13.12 17.89
C GLN A 9 17.83 13.17 16.38
N LEU A 10 17.66 12.04 15.70
CA LEU A 10 17.70 11.97 14.24
C LEU A 10 16.52 12.71 13.61
N GLU A 11 15.34 12.61 14.20
CA GLU A 11 14.15 13.32 13.73
C GLU A 11 14.31 14.83 13.92
N ALA A 12 14.84 15.26 15.08
CA ALA A 12 15.10 16.68 15.36
C ALA A 12 16.16 17.31 14.45
N SER A 13 17.01 16.52 13.78
CA SER A 13 18.00 17.04 12.83
C SER A 13 17.48 17.20 11.40
N ARG A 14 16.27 16.70 11.11
CA ARG A 14 15.62 16.83 9.81
C ARG A 14 14.92 18.18 9.68
N PRO A 15 14.71 18.68 8.44
CA PRO A 15 13.82 19.80 8.21
C PRO A 15 12.43 19.54 8.81
N SER A 16 11.79 20.59 9.32
CA SER A 16 10.41 20.52 9.79
C SER A 16 9.47 20.07 8.66
N PHE A 17 8.33 19.46 9.03
CA PHE A 17 7.31 19.06 8.08
C PHE A 17 6.79 20.27 7.29
N ASP A 18 6.96 20.23 5.96
CA ASP A 18 6.51 21.29 5.05
C ASP A 18 5.07 21.04 4.60
N ALA A 19 4.12 21.63 5.32
CA ALA A 19 2.68 21.52 5.04
C ALA A 19 2.24 22.26 3.77
N GLU A 20 3.04 23.24 3.30
CA GLU A 20 2.74 24.08 2.14
C GLU A 20 3.18 23.41 0.83
N ASN A 21 4.08 22.43 0.89
CA ASN A 21 4.42 21.61 -0.26
C ASN A 21 3.27 20.66 -0.61
N THR A 22 2.47 21.05 -1.60
CA THR A 22 1.29 20.33 -2.07
C THR A 22 1.47 19.73 -3.45
N TRP A 23 0.51 18.90 -3.86
CA TRP A 23 0.46 18.31 -5.19
C TRP A 23 0.67 19.32 -6.32
N LYS A 24 1.55 18.98 -7.26
CA LYS A 24 1.80 19.74 -8.49
C LYS A 24 2.13 18.83 -9.65
N TYR A 25 1.95 19.35 -10.86
CA TYR A 25 2.40 18.68 -12.07
C TYR A 25 3.77 19.18 -12.53
N THR A 26 4.56 18.26 -13.09
CA THR A 26 5.79 18.54 -13.83
C THR A 26 5.69 18.02 -15.25
N GLN A 27 6.65 18.42 -16.10
CA GLN A 27 6.83 17.77 -17.39
C GLN A 27 7.38 16.34 -17.19
N VAL A 28 7.18 15.49 -18.19
CA VAL A 28 7.88 14.19 -18.24
C VAL A 28 9.40 14.40 -18.18
N PRO A 29 10.18 13.42 -17.70
CA PRO A 29 11.62 13.59 -17.53
C PRO A 29 12.39 13.93 -18.81
N ASP A 30 11.89 13.49 -19.98
CA ASP A 30 12.41 13.85 -21.28
C ASP A 30 11.25 14.14 -22.25
N ILE A 31 11.04 15.42 -22.55
CA ILE A 31 10.02 15.89 -23.51
C ILE A 31 10.43 15.64 -24.97
N HIS A 32 11.68 15.26 -25.22
CA HIS A 32 12.24 14.99 -26.54
C HIS A 32 12.44 13.50 -26.81
N TRP A 33 12.02 12.63 -25.88
CA TRP A 33 12.09 11.18 -26.04
C TRP A 33 11.38 10.73 -27.33
N ARG A 34 12.01 9.84 -28.09
CA ARG A 34 11.46 9.27 -29.33
C ARG A 34 11.36 7.76 -29.24
N VAL A 35 10.46 7.17 -30.03
CA VAL A 35 10.34 5.71 -30.13
C VAL A 35 11.70 5.10 -30.46
N GLY A 36 12.05 4.01 -29.76
CA GLY A 36 13.34 3.34 -29.89
C GLY A 36 14.51 3.97 -29.11
N SER A 37 14.35 5.16 -28.50
CA SER A 37 15.47 5.86 -27.82
C SER A 37 15.95 5.18 -26.53
N GLY A 38 15.19 4.22 -25.99
CA GLY A 38 15.54 3.53 -24.76
C GLY A 38 15.33 4.40 -23.52
N ALA A 39 16.27 4.37 -22.57
CA ALA A 39 16.19 5.12 -21.33
C ALA A 39 16.46 6.62 -21.53
N ASN A 40 15.96 7.47 -20.63
CA ASN A 40 16.16 8.93 -20.70
C ASN A 40 17.62 9.37 -20.47
N ASN A 41 18.48 8.47 -19.96
CA ASN A 41 19.92 8.66 -19.86
C ASN A 41 20.63 7.29 -19.79
N ASP A 42 21.95 7.32 -19.91
CA ASP A 42 22.82 6.13 -19.97
C ASP A 42 23.58 5.83 -18.68
N GLU A 43 23.35 6.55 -17.59
CA GLU A 43 24.07 6.37 -16.32
C GLU A 43 23.94 4.93 -15.79
N TRP A 44 22.78 4.31 -15.98
CA TRP A 44 22.56 2.92 -15.57
C TRP A 44 23.56 1.93 -16.20
N LYS A 45 24.15 2.25 -17.37
CA LYS A 45 25.15 1.40 -18.04
C LYS A 45 26.48 1.34 -17.29
N SER A 46 26.78 2.33 -16.44
CA SER A 46 27.98 2.28 -15.57
C SER A 46 27.83 1.36 -14.36
N HIS A 47 26.66 0.74 -14.18
CA HIS A 47 26.37 -0.13 -13.04
C HIS A 47 26.08 -1.56 -13.49
N LYS A 48 26.69 -2.53 -12.79
CA LYS A 48 26.40 -3.95 -12.99
C LYS A 48 25.20 -4.35 -12.15
N LYS A 49 24.33 -5.21 -12.71
CA LYS A 49 23.32 -5.91 -11.91
C LYS A 49 24.01 -6.97 -11.05
N VAL A 50 23.55 -7.10 -9.81
CA VAL A 50 23.92 -8.19 -8.92
C VAL A 50 22.76 -9.18 -8.86
N GLU A 51 23.07 -10.45 -9.01
CA GLU A 51 22.08 -11.52 -8.84
C GLU A 51 21.93 -11.84 -7.36
N LEU A 52 20.69 -11.93 -6.89
CA LEU A 52 20.37 -12.31 -5.51
C LEU A 52 19.43 -13.51 -5.56
N ASN A 53 19.94 -14.69 -5.22
CA ASN A 53 19.08 -15.86 -5.04
C ASN A 53 18.42 -15.79 -3.65
N PRO A 54 17.08 -15.73 -3.54
CA PRO A 54 16.39 -15.62 -2.25
C PRO A 54 16.60 -16.85 -1.34
N TYR A 55 17.08 -17.96 -1.89
CA TYR A 55 17.34 -19.23 -1.18
C TYR A 55 18.82 -19.60 -1.16
N GLU A 56 19.72 -18.68 -1.50
CA GLU A 56 21.16 -18.91 -1.43
C GLU A 56 21.59 -19.29 0.01
N GLU A 57 22.57 -20.18 0.11
CA GLU A 57 23.13 -20.59 1.39
C GLU A 57 23.65 -19.37 2.19
N GLY A 58 23.29 -19.30 3.46
CA GLY A 58 23.67 -18.19 4.34
C GLY A 58 22.83 -16.91 4.18
N ARG A 59 21.87 -16.83 3.25
CA ARG A 59 20.97 -15.68 3.12
C ARG A 59 19.71 -15.82 3.98
N PRO A 60 19.56 -15.07 5.08
CA PRO A 60 18.36 -15.18 5.91
C PRO A 60 17.14 -14.53 5.24
N ALA A 61 15.94 -15.09 5.46
CA ALA A 61 14.69 -14.58 4.88
C ALA A 61 14.41 -13.10 5.22
N VAL A 62 14.90 -12.61 6.36
CA VAL A 62 14.80 -11.18 6.73
C VAL A 62 15.51 -10.25 5.75
N ASN A 63 16.57 -10.72 5.08
CA ASN A 63 17.25 -9.93 4.05
C ASN A 63 16.43 -9.88 2.76
N ASN A 64 15.67 -10.94 2.43
CA ASN A 64 14.68 -10.89 1.36
C ASN A 64 13.60 -9.87 1.69
N TYR A 65 13.05 -9.89 2.91
CA TYR A 65 12.09 -8.89 3.38
C TYR A 65 12.63 -7.46 3.21
N LYS A 66 13.82 -7.16 3.75
CA LYS A 66 14.45 -5.83 3.64
C LYS A 66 14.64 -5.39 2.18
N THR A 67 15.07 -6.30 1.32
CA THR A 67 15.27 -6.03 -0.12
C THR A 67 13.92 -5.71 -0.78
N LEU A 68 12.91 -6.55 -0.57
CA LEU A 68 11.60 -6.43 -1.22
C LEU A 68 10.86 -5.16 -0.78
N ILE A 69 10.84 -4.83 0.53
CA ILE A 69 10.18 -3.60 1.00
C ILE A 69 10.92 -2.33 0.61
N SER A 70 12.20 -2.42 0.21
CA SER A 70 12.95 -1.27 -0.27
C SER A 70 12.82 -1.12 -1.78
N ALA A 71 12.70 -2.23 -2.52
CA ALA A 71 12.58 -2.23 -3.97
C ALA A 71 11.15 -1.94 -4.45
N ILE A 72 10.14 -2.48 -3.77
CA ILE A 72 8.72 -2.31 -4.13
C ILE A 72 8.21 -1.09 -3.36
N THR A 73 8.38 0.09 -3.95
CA THR A 73 7.96 1.38 -3.37
C THR A 73 7.53 2.36 -4.49
N PRO A 74 6.67 3.36 -4.18
CA PRO A 74 5.87 3.48 -2.97
C PRO A 74 4.80 2.37 -2.87
N ARG A 75 4.53 1.87 -1.66
CA ARG A 75 3.43 0.92 -1.44
C ARG A 75 2.22 1.66 -0.86
N PRO A 76 1.02 1.49 -1.43
CA PRO A 76 -0.19 1.94 -0.75
C PRO A 76 -0.38 1.13 0.54
N ILE A 77 -1.10 1.70 1.50
CA ILE A 77 -1.35 1.08 2.80
C ILE A 77 -2.84 0.80 2.91
N GLY A 78 -3.21 -0.47 3.02
CA GLY A 78 -4.56 -0.87 3.41
C GLY A 78 -4.68 -0.71 4.92
N PHE A 79 -5.42 0.29 5.39
CA PHE A 79 -5.70 0.46 6.81
C PHE A 79 -7.00 -0.26 7.14
N VAL A 80 -6.86 -1.43 7.75
CA VAL A 80 -7.92 -2.44 7.78
C VAL A 80 -8.59 -2.46 9.14
N SER A 81 -9.91 -2.26 9.14
CA SER A 81 -10.77 -2.55 10.28
C SER A 81 -11.38 -3.94 10.14
N SER A 82 -11.43 -4.69 11.23
CA SER A 82 -12.13 -5.97 11.29
C SER A 82 -12.75 -6.19 12.65
N VAL A 83 -13.69 -7.13 12.74
CA VAL A 83 -14.40 -7.44 13.97
C VAL A 83 -14.41 -8.96 14.15
N SER A 84 -14.04 -9.44 15.33
CA SER A 84 -14.11 -10.86 15.66
C SER A 84 -15.55 -11.35 15.80
N LYS A 85 -15.75 -12.67 15.84
CA LYS A 85 -17.07 -13.28 16.13
C LYS A 85 -17.66 -12.76 17.44
N ASP A 86 -16.83 -12.55 18.45
CA ASP A 86 -17.22 -12.04 19.77
C ASP A 86 -17.39 -10.51 19.82
N GLY A 87 -17.31 -9.82 18.67
CA GLY A 87 -17.52 -8.38 18.57
C GLY A 87 -16.33 -7.52 18.99
N LYS A 88 -15.12 -8.10 19.13
CA LYS A 88 -13.90 -7.33 19.40
C LYS A 88 -13.44 -6.68 18.11
N ARG A 89 -13.20 -5.37 18.15
CA ARG A 89 -12.75 -4.59 16.98
C ARG A 89 -11.24 -4.55 16.94
N ASN A 90 -10.68 -4.58 15.74
CA ASN A 90 -9.27 -4.33 15.48
C ASN A 90 -9.13 -3.30 14.36
N LEU A 91 -8.02 -2.56 14.39
CA LEU A 91 -7.65 -1.61 13.35
C LEU A 91 -6.13 -1.66 13.16
N ALA A 92 -5.64 -1.94 11.95
CA ALA A 92 -4.20 -2.08 11.71
C ALA A 92 -3.80 -1.75 10.25
N PRO A 93 -2.59 -1.18 10.03
CA PRO A 93 -2.09 -0.86 8.69
C PRO A 93 -1.33 -2.03 8.03
N PHE A 94 -1.59 -2.29 6.75
CA PHE A 94 -0.93 -3.33 5.94
C PHE A 94 -0.46 -2.77 4.60
N SER A 95 0.86 -2.69 4.40
CA SER A 95 1.44 -2.18 3.13
C SER A 95 1.58 -3.22 2.03
N TYR A 96 1.16 -4.47 2.26
CA TYR A 96 1.04 -5.48 1.21
C TYR A 96 -0.38 -5.44 0.65
N PHE A 97 -0.78 -4.25 0.21
CA PHE A 97 -2.11 -3.91 -0.25
C PHE A 97 -2.05 -3.46 -1.71
N ASN A 98 -3.01 -3.89 -2.54
CA ASN A 98 -3.24 -3.32 -3.88
C ASN A 98 -4.63 -3.69 -4.42
N MET A 99 -5.09 -2.99 -5.46
CA MET A 99 -6.26 -3.37 -6.27
C MET A 99 -5.84 -4.41 -7.32
N ALA A 100 -6.68 -5.41 -7.55
CA ALA A 100 -6.48 -6.49 -8.52
C ALA A 100 -7.48 -6.45 -9.69
N ASN A 101 -8.69 -5.93 -9.48
CA ASN A 101 -9.71 -5.81 -10.52
C ASN A 101 -10.65 -4.63 -10.23
N HIS A 102 -11.36 -4.13 -11.25
CA HIS A 102 -12.35 -3.04 -11.11
C HIS A 102 -13.80 -3.46 -11.39
N ASP A 103 -14.04 -4.57 -12.09
CA ASP A 103 -15.38 -5.13 -12.33
C ASP A 103 -15.40 -6.67 -12.17
N PRO A 104 -15.72 -7.20 -10.98
CA PRO A 104 -16.02 -6.46 -9.75
C PRO A 104 -14.76 -5.82 -9.11
N PRO A 105 -14.90 -4.83 -8.20
CA PRO A 105 -13.77 -4.26 -7.47
C PRO A 105 -13.11 -5.29 -6.55
N ILE A 106 -11.91 -5.75 -6.89
CA ILE A 106 -11.17 -6.75 -6.10
C ILE A 106 -9.89 -6.14 -5.54
N PHE A 107 -9.62 -6.41 -4.27
CA PHE A 107 -8.46 -5.97 -3.52
C PHE A 107 -7.68 -7.15 -2.96
N THR A 108 -6.37 -6.96 -2.80
CA THR A 108 -5.46 -7.95 -2.20
C THR A 108 -4.83 -7.39 -0.94
N LEU A 109 -4.72 -8.24 0.08
CA LEU A 109 -4.07 -7.95 1.37
C LEU A 109 -3.15 -9.09 1.74
N GLY A 110 -1.86 -8.79 1.95
CA GLY A 110 -0.87 -9.73 2.44
C GLY A 110 -0.64 -9.58 3.94
N PHE A 111 -0.82 -10.65 4.69
CA PHE A 111 -0.49 -10.75 6.11
C PHE A 111 0.76 -11.58 6.28
N SER A 112 1.91 -10.96 6.54
CA SER A 112 3.14 -11.70 6.85
C SER A 112 3.05 -12.31 8.25
N ALA A 113 3.35 -13.59 8.39
CA ALA A 113 3.42 -14.23 9.70
C ALA A 113 4.54 -13.63 10.54
N SER A 114 4.24 -13.24 11.78
CA SER A 114 5.22 -12.80 12.77
C SER A 114 5.14 -13.77 13.94
N GLY A 115 6.04 -14.75 13.98
CA GLY A 115 5.95 -15.85 14.94
C GLY A 115 4.92 -16.92 14.54
N ASP A 116 4.41 -17.65 15.52
CA ASP A 116 3.54 -18.83 15.28
C ASP A 116 2.04 -18.48 15.16
N GLN A 117 1.69 -17.20 15.32
CA GLN A 117 0.30 -16.75 15.33
C GLN A 117 0.01 -15.78 14.17
N LYS A 118 -1.16 -15.97 13.56
CA LYS A 118 -1.72 -15.03 12.58
C LYS A 118 -2.11 -13.73 13.31
N LYS A 119 -2.03 -12.59 12.61
CA LYS A 119 -2.51 -11.30 13.14
C LYS A 119 -4.03 -11.38 13.40
N ASP A 120 -4.50 -10.73 14.46
CA ASP A 120 -5.94 -10.71 14.81
C ASP A 120 -6.81 -10.24 13.65
N THR A 121 -6.36 -9.21 12.91
CA THR A 121 -7.07 -8.74 11.71
C THR A 121 -7.28 -9.87 10.68
N CYS A 122 -6.25 -10.69 10.44
CA CYS A 122 -6.33 -11.83 9.52
C CYS A 122 -7.30 -12.89 10.06
N ASN A 123 -7.24 -13.22 11.34
CA ASN A 123 -8.15 -14.20 11.96
C ASN A 123 -9.60 -13.73 11.84
N ASN A 124 -9.88 -12.48 12.20
CA ASN A 124 -11.21 -11.88 12.09
C ASN A 124 -11.76 -11.96 10.65
N ILE A 125 -10.94 -11.63 9.65
CA ILE A 125 -11.35 -11.69 8.24
C ILE A 125 -11.66 -13.13 7.81
N LEU A 126 -10.80 -14.09 8.15
CA LEU A 126 -11.01 -15.49 7.80
C LEU A 126 -12.24 -16.08 8.50
N GLU A 127 -12.55 -15.63 9.71
CA GLU A 127 -13.68 -16.13 10.50
C GLU A 127 -15.02 -15.50 10.16
N THR A 128 -15.04 -14.21 9.83
CA THR A 128 -16.26 -13.42 9.62
C THR A 128 -16.52 -13.09 8.15
N GLY A 129 -15.48 -13.10 7.33
CA GLY A 129 -15.55 -12.72 5.92
C GLY A 129 -15.73 -11.23 5.69
N GLU A 130 -15.61 -10.37 6.71
CA GLU A 130 -15.93 -8.95 6.62
C GLU A 130 -14.75 -8.06 7.03
N LEU A 131 -14.58 -6.94 6.33
CA LEU A 131 -13.56 -5.93 6.60
C LEU A 131 -13.94 -4.57 6.02
N THR A 132 -13.31 -3.52 6.53
CA THR A 132 -13.18 -2.27 5.77
C THR A 132 -11.72 -1.97 5.48
N ILE A 133 -11.46 -1.34 4.34
CA ILE A 133 -10.13 -0.90 3.90
C ILE A 133 -10.19 0.62 3.78
N ASN A 134 -9.31 1.32 4.48
CA ASN A 134 -9.32 2.78 4.55
C ASN A 134 -7.99 3.30 3.99
N ILE A 135 -8.03 4.39 3.21
CA ILE A 135 -6.82 5.04 2.71
C ILE A 135 -6.32 6.02 3.77
N ILE A 136 -5.03 5.90 4.13
CA ILE A 136 -4.39 6.80 5.09
C ILE A 136 -4.03 8.10 4.40
N SER A 137 -4.45 9.19 5.01
CA SER A 137 -4.13 10.55 4.61
C SER A 137 -3.19 11.21 5.62
N GLU A 138 -2.46 12.23 5.17
CA GLU A 138 -1.46 12.95 5.98
C GLU A 138 -1.98 13.39 7.36
N TRP A 139 -3.24 13.83 7.47
CA TRP A 139 -3.79 14.41 8.71
C TRP A 139 -4.05 13.40 9.84
N PHE A 140 -3.91 12.09 9.60
CA PHE A 140 -4.08 11.08 10.65
C PHE A 140 -3.01 9.98 10.63
N VAL A 141 -1.85 10.25 10.00
CA VAL A 141 -0.79 9.26 9.81
C VAL A 141 -0.18 8.78 11.12
N GLU A 142 -0.05 9.64 12.14
CA GLU A 142 0.47 9.28 13.45
C GLU A 142 -0.46 8.30 14.17
N ALA A 143 -1.77 8.57 14.15
CA ALA A 143 -2.79 7.71 14.74
C ALA A 143 -2.86 6.35 14.02
N ALA A 144 -2.83 6.36 12.68
CA ALA A 144 -2.81 5.15 11.89
C ALA A 144 -1.51 4.33 12.08
N ASN A 145 -0.36 5.00 12.24
CA ASN A 145 0.90 4.35 12.56
C ASN A 145 0.90 3.75 13.97
N TYR A 146 0.23 4.40 14.94
CA TYR A 146 0.09 3.86 16.29
C TYR A 146 -0.67 2.52 16.31
N CYS A 147 -1.63 2.33 15.41
CA CYS A 147 -2.32 1.05 15.20
C CYS A 147 -1.40 -0.09 14.71
N ALA A 148 -0.13 0.18 14.38
CA ALA A 148 0.86 -0.87 14.10
C ALA A 148 1.50 -1.46 15.37
N ILE A 149 1.08 -1.00 16.56
CA ILE A 149 1.54 -1.53 17.85
C ILE A 149 1.30 -3.05 17.95
N ASN A 150 2.21 -3.77 18.60
CA ASN A 150 2.04 -5.20 18.87
C ASN A 150 1.22 -5.41 20.15
N SER A 151 -0.04 -4.97 20.13
CA SER A 151 -1.04 -5.21 21.18
C SER A 151 -1.28 -6.72 21.36
N PRO A 152 -1.53 -7.18 22.60
CA PRO A 152 -2.13 -8.49 22.83
C PRO A 152 -3.55 -8.60 22.23
N PRO A 153 -4.02 -9.82 21.92
CA PRO A 153 -5.38 -10.01 21.42
C PRO A 153 -6.45 -9.42 22.34
N GLY A 154 -7.46 -8.79 21.74
CA GLY A 154 -8.59 -8.17 22.44
C GLY A 154 -8.37 -6.73 22.91
N VAL A 155 -7.17 -6.17 22.74
CA VAL A 155 -6.95 -4.72 22.84
C VAL A 155 -7.56 -4.03 21.63
N ASP A 156 -8.27 -2.92 21.88
CA ASP A 156 -9.00 -2.17 20.85
C ASP A 156 -8.15 -0.99 20.35
N GLU A 157 -7.50 -1.13 19.18
CA GLU A 157 -6.65 -0.07 18.60
C GLU A 157 -7.40 1.23 18.30
N TRP A 158 -8.73 1.18 18.13
CA TRP A 158 -9.54 2.39 17.96
C TRP A 158 -9.41 3.33 19.16
N LYS A 159 -9.41 2.78 20.38
CA LYS A 159 -9.26 3.56 21.61
C LYS A 159 -7.87 4.16 21.74
N LEU A 160 -6.85 3.41 21.34
CA LEU A 160 -5.46 3.81 21.49
C LEU A 160 -5.05 4.88 20.47
N SER A 161 -5.56 4.78 19.24
CA SER A 161 -5.30 5.75 18.19
C SER A 161 -6.15 7.02 18.30
N GLY A 162 -7.30 6.95 18.97
CA GLY A 162 -8.25 8.05 19.06
C GLY A 162 -9.03 8.29 17.77
N LEU A 163 -8.93 7.39 16.77
CA LEU A 163 -9.68 7.47 15.53
C LEU A 163 -11.16 7.17 15.73
N THR A 164 -12.00 7.76 14.89
CA THR A 164 -13.45 7.73 15.04
C THR A 164 -14.05 6.62 14.18
N PRO A 165 -14.67 5.58 14.77
CA PRO A 165 -15.37 4.56 14.02
C PRO A 165 -16.66 5.13 13.42
N ALA A 166 -16.80 5.04 12.11
CA ALA A 166 -18.03 5.33 11.38
C ALA A 166 -18.74 4.03 10.99
N ASP A 167 -20.06 3.99 11.15
CA ASP A 167 -20.86 2.80 10.89
C ASP A 167 -20.89 2.45 9.40
N SER A 168 -20.61 1.19 9.08
CA SER A 168 -20.69 0.63 7.75
C SER A 168 -22.12 0.16 7.43
N LYS A 169 -22.48 0.11 6.15
CA LYS A 169 -23.84 -0.22 5.67
C LYS A 169 -24.05 -1.70 5.38
N LEU A 170 -23.02 -2.39 4.89
CA LEU A 170 -23.07 -3.74 4.31
C LEU A 170 -22.18 -4.75 5.07
N VAL A 171 -21.33 -4.28 5.97
CA VAL A 171 -20.44 -5.10 6.81
C VAL A 171 -20.42 -4.60 8.26
N LYS A 172 -20.07 -5.47 9.20
CA LYS A 172 -20.00 -5.14 10.64
C LYS A 172 -18.81 -4.26 11.03
N PRO A 173 -17.60 -4.41 10.46
CA PRO A 173 -16.47 -3.54 10.84
C PRO A 173 -16.73 -2.08 10.45
N PRO A 174 -16.50 -1.12 11.37
CA PRO A 174 -16.63 0.29 11.03
C PRO A 174 -15.54 0.70 10.04
N HIS A 175 -15.81 1.75 9.26
CA HIS A 175 -14.77 2.47 8.52
C HIS A 175 -14.25 3.66 9.34
N VAL A 176 -13.13 4.24 8.93
CA VAL A 176 -12.45 5.31 9.66
C VAL A 176 -13.02 6.65 9.19
N ALA A 177 -13.68 7.40 10.08
CA ALA A 177 -14.33 8.68 9.71
C ALA A 177 -13.33 9.73 9.20
N GLU A 178 -12.08 9.68 9.69
CA GLU A 178 -10.99 10.55 9.25
C GLU A 178 -10.48 10.20 7.85
N SER A 179 -10.78 9.01 7.32
CA SER A 179 -10.35 8.61 5.98
C SER A 179 -11.22 9.27 4.92
N ALA A 180 -10.59 9.84 3.89
CA ALA A 180 -11.32 10.42 2.77
C ALA A 180 -11.81 9.38 1.74
N PHE A 181 -11.30 8.14 1.80
CA PHE A 181 -11.75 7.05 0.94
C PHE A 181 -11.68 5.72 1.71
N SER A 182 -12.86 5.12 1.90
CA SER A 182 -13.00 3.83 2.57
C SER A 182 -13.82 2.86 1.73
N ILE A 183 -13.50 1.58 1.87
CA ILE A 183 -14.13 0.47 1.16
C ILE A 183 -14.72 -0.47 2.20
N GLU A 184 -16.00 -0.78 2.08
CA GLU A 184 -16.57 -1.96 2.73
C GLU A 184 -16.35 -3.17 1.83
N ALA A 185 -15.86 -4.28 2.38
CA ALA A 185 -15.49 -5.44 1.58
C ALA A 185 -15.86 -6.78 2.22
N LYS A 186 -15.96 -7.82 1.38
CA LYS A 186 -16.10 -9.20 1.82
C LYS A 186 -14.98 -10.08 1.29
N LEU A 187 -14.59 -11.07 2.09
CA LEU A 187 -13.62 -12.09 1.71
C LEU A 187 -14.18 -12.94 0.56
N VAL A 188 -13.41 -13.03 -0.53
CA VAL A 188 -13.71 -13.91 -1.67
C VAL A 188 -12.89 -15.19 -1.59
N ALA A 189 -11.59 -15.05 -1.35
CA ALA A 189 -10.65 -16.17 -1.29
C ALA A 189 -9.45 -15.82 -0.40
N HIS A 190 -8.76 -16.85 0.06
CA HIS A 190 -7.48 -16.68 0.72
C HIS A 190 -6.52 -17.80 0.33
N HIS A 191 -5.22 -17.54 0.48
CA HIS A 191 -4.16 -18.52 0.28
C HIS A 191 -3.14 -18.41 1.41
N VAL A 192 -2.78 -19.55 1.99
CA VAL A 192 -1.75 -19.63 3.04
C VAL A 192 -0.42 -20.01 2.42
N TRP A 193 0.57 -19.14 2.58
CA TRP A 193 1.93 -19.38 2.15
C TRP A 193 2.69 -20.24 3.17
N LYS A 194 3.46 -21.20 2.68
CA LYS A 194 4.33 -22.07 3.49
C LYS A 194 5.80 -21.73 3.29
N SER A 195 6.64 -21.98 4.29
CA SER A 195 8.09 -21.85 4.12
C SER A 195 8.61 -22.93 3.18
N LYS A 196 9.52 -22.56 2.26
CA LYS A 196 10.23 -23.55 1.43
C LYS A 196 11.27 -24.37 2.21
N THR A 197 11.79 -23.82 3.30
CA THR A 197 12.78 -24.51 4.14
C THR A 197 12.12 -25.32 5.26
N ASP A 198 10.84 -25.07 5.55
CA ASP A 198 10.05 -25.79 6.54
C ASP A 198 8.56 -25.76 6.11
N PRO A 199 8.10 -26.74 5.31
CA PRO A 199 6.72 -26.76 4.79
C PRO A 199 5.62 -26.82 5.85
N THR A 200 5.96 -27.14 7.11
CA THR A 200 4.98 -27.14 8.21
C THR A 200 4.61 -25.72 8.64
N LYS A 201 5.51 -24.75 8.42
CA LYS A 201 5.37 -23.37 8.87
C LYS A 201 4.60 -22.49 7.89
N ASP A 202 3.51 -21.89 8.37
CA ASP A 202 2.84 -20.76 7.71
C ASP A 202 3.76 -19.53 7.73
N THR A 203 3.96 -18.88 6.57
CA THR A 203 4.79 -17.67 6.44
C THR A 203 3.99 -16.43 6.09
N GLY A 204 2.75 -16.60 5.65
CA GLY A 204 1.81 -15.51 5.48
C GLY A 204 0.48 -15.97 4.89
N VAL A 205 -0.46 -15.03 4.81
CA VAL A 205 -1.77 -15.24 4.20
C VAL A 205 -2.01 -14.15 3.17
N LEU A 206 -2.36 -14.54 1.95
CA LEU A 206 -2.97 -13.65 0.97
C LEU A 206 -4.49 -13.70 1.18
N VAL A 207 -5.10 -12.52 1.32
CA VAL A 207 -6.55 -12.32 1.30
C VAL A 207 -6.91 -11.61 0.00
N ILE A 208 -7.98 -12.09 -0.62
CA ILE A 208 -8.63 -11.48 -1.77
C ILE A 208 -10.03 -11.07 -1.33
N ALA A 209 -10.35 -9.79 -1.44
CA ALA A 209 -11.61 -9.22 -0.99
C ALA A 209 -12.31 -8.44 -2.09
N GLU A 210 -13.63 -8.55 -2.16
CA GLU A 210 -14.49 -7.79 -3.07
C GLU A 210 -15.03 -6.56 -2.36
N GLY A 211 -14.89 -5.39 -2.98
CA GLY A 211 -15.47 -4.14 -2.51
C GLY A 211 -16.96 -4.10 -2.81
N LEU A 212 -17.77 -3.82 -1.78
CA LEU A 212 -19.23 -3.77 -1.86
C LEU A 212 -19.75 -2.34 -2.00
N THR A 213 -19.11 -1.39 -1.31
CA THR A 213 -19.44 0.04 -1.40
C THR A 213 -18.23 0.88 -1.04
N PHE A 214 -18.20 2.11 -1.54
CA PHE A 214 -17.16 3.10 -1.26
C PHE A 214 -17.75 4.29 -0.53
N HIS A 215 -17.04 4.77 0.48
CA HIS A 215 -17.31 6.03 1.17
C HIS A 215 -16.24 7.02 0.74
N VAL A 216 -16.66 8.12 0.12
CA VAL A 216 -15.74 9.14 -0.41
C VAL A 216 -16.12 10.48 0.17
N ARG A 217 -15.13 11.24 0.65
CA ARG A 217 -15.34 12.60 1.15
C ARG A 217 -15.73 13.51 -0.01
N GLU A 218 -16.79 14.29 0.16
CA GLU A 218 -17.44 15.04 -0.93
C GLU A 218 -16.51 16.01 -1.66
N ASP A 219 -15.58 16.65 -0.94
CA ASP A 219 -14.66 17.63 -1.52
C ASP A 219 -13.54 16.98 -2.33
N VAL A 220 -13.30 15.68 -2.12
CA VAL A 220 -12.22 14.91 -2.76
C VAL A 220 -12.66 14.34 -4.10
N ILE A 221 -13.96 14.10 -4.31
CA ILE A 221 -14.47 13.47 -5.54
C ILE A 221 -14.97 14.52 -6.53
N ASN A 222 -14.80 14.28 -7.82
CA ASN A 222 -15.36 15.12 -8.87
C ASN A 222 -16.89 14.94 -8.99
N GLU A 223 -17.55 15.84 -9.73
CA GLU A 223 -19.00 15.85 -9.91
C GLU A 223 -19.55 14.56 -10.54
N GLU A 224 -18.73 13.87 -11.36
CA GLU A 224 -19.08 12.61 -12.01
C GLU A 224 -18.96 11.38 -11.11
N ASN A 225 -18.46 11.54 -9.88
CA ASN A 225 -18.14 10.45 -8.96
C ASN A 225 -17.15 9.41 -9.53
N SER A 226 -16.20 9.86 -10.36
CA SER A 226 -15.30 8.99 -11.13
C SER A 226 -13.81 9.19 -10.79
N GLN A 227 -13.44 10.35 -10.25
CA GLN A 227 -12.04 10.72 -10.00
C GLN A 227 -11.88 11.42 -8.65
N LEU A 228 -10.79 11.10 -7.96
CA LEU A 228 -10.42 11.70 -6.68
C LEU A 228 -9.27 12.69 -6.86
N ASP A 229 -9.41 13.87 -6.27
CA ASP A 229 -8.39 14.90 -6.21
C ASP A 229 -7.31 14.50 -5.20
N VAL A 230 -6.15 14.08 -5.71
CA VAL A 230 -5.00 13.67 -4.91
C VAL A 230 -4.48 14.78 -3.98
N SER A 231 -4.65 16.06 -4.37
CA SER A 231 -4.22 17.20 -3.55
C SER A 231 -5.05 17.34 -2.25
N LYS A 232 -6.29 16.84 -2.27
CA LYS A 232 -7.21 16.81 -1.13
C LYS A 232 -7.22 15.47 -0.42
N LEU A 233 -7.03 14.36 -1.15
CA LEU A 233 -6.89 13.02 -0.58
C LEU A 233 -5.63 12.89 0.28
N LYS A 234 -4.53 13.54 -0.13
CA LYS A 234 -3.21 13.54 0.54
C LYS A 234 -2.78 12.13 1.01
N PRO A 235 -2.80 11.10 0.13
CA PRO A 235 -2.52 9.74 0.55
C PRO A 235 -1.04 9.58 0.92
N VAL A 236 -0.79 8.84 2.01
CA VAL A 236 0.57 8.44 2.40
C VAL A 236 0.89 7.02 1.95
N SER A 237 2.14 6.80 1.61
CA SER A 237 2.66 5.50 1.19
C SER A 237 3.71 4.97 2.16
N ARG A 238 3.94 3.66 2.15
CA ARG A 238 5.05 3.03 2.87
C ARG A 238 6.23 2.80 1.94
N LEU A 239 7.42 3.19 2.38
CA LEU A 239 8.67 2.99 1.64
C LEU A 239 9.52 1.88 2.30
N GLY A 240 10.84 1.90 2.09
CA GLY A 240 11.79 1.03 2.78
C GLY A 240 11.90 1.36 4.28
N GLY A 241 12.02 0.32 5.10
CA GLY A 241 12.17 0.47 6.56
C GLY A 241 10.95 1.11 7.25
N ILE A 242 11.21 2.16 8.03
CA ILE A 242 10.19 2.91 8.78
C ILE A 242 9.69 4.17 8.04
N THR A 243 10.15 4.38 6.80
CA THR A 243 9.90 5.61 6.06
C THR A 243 8.50 5.63 5.42
N TYR A 244 7.79 6.75 5.57
CA TYR A 244 6.57 7.08 4.85
C TYR A 244 6.85 8.07 3.73
N GLY A 245 6.08 8.03 2.66
CA GLY A 245 6.17 8.94 1.51
C GLY A 245 4.88 9.71 1.30
N ARG A 246 5.00 11.00 0.94
CA ARG A 246 3.89 11.85 0.50
C ARG A 246 3.71 11.75 -1.02
N THR A 247 2.49 11.99 -1.49
CA THR A 247 2.18 12.07 -2.92
C THR A 247 1.99 13.54 -3.31
N ILE A 248 3.07 14.21 -3.72
CA ILE A 248 3.12 15.68 -3.90
C ILE A 248 3.53 16.14 -5.31
N GLU A 249 3.93 15.22 -6.19
CA GLU A 249 4.32 15.56 -7.55
C GLU A 249 3.96 14.42 -8.51
N GLY A 250 3.54 14.78 -9.72
CA GLY A 250 3.30 13.83 -10.80
C GLY A 250 3.49 14.48 -12.17
N TYR A 251 3.51 13.65 -13.21
CA TYR A 251 3.47 14.08 -14.61
C TYR A 251 2.53 13.17 -15.38
N GLU A 252 1.96 13.67 -16.47
CA GLU A 252 1.01 12.91 -17.28
C GLU A 252 1.68 12.39 -18.55
N LYS A 253 1.40 11.13 -18.86
CA LYS A 253 1.85 10.51 -20.11
C LYS A 253 0.74 9.61 -20.66
N PRO A 254 0.12 9.96 -21.79
CA PRO A 254 -0.91 9.13 -22.42
C PRO A 254 -0.37 7.74 -22.76
N ARG A 255 -1.20 6.72 -22.58
CA ARG A 255 -0.89 5.36 -23.02
C ARG A 255 -0.83 5.33 -24.56
N PRO A 256 0.26 4.88 -25.18
CA PRO A 256 0.33 4.70 -26.62
C PRO A 256 -0.70 3.67 -27.12
N ASN A 257 -1.31 3.92 -28.27
CA ASN A 257 -2.22 2.99 -28.92
C ASN A 257 -1.49 2.27 -30.07
N TYR A 258 -1.29 0.96 -29.93
CA TYR A 258 -0.52 0.17 -30.90
C TYR A 258 -0.99 0.36 -32.35
N ALA A 259 -2.31 0.29 -32.60
CA ALA A 259 -2.86 0.43 -33.96
C ALA A 259 -2.58 1.81 -34.59
N THR A 260 -2.43 2.85 -33.77
CA THR A 260 -2.02 4.19 -34.24
C THR A 260 -0.51 4.31 -34.37
N GLU A 261 0.25 3.74 -33.44
CA GLU A 261 1.71 3.82 -33.43
C GLU A 261 2.34 3.11 -34.62
N ILE A 262 1.84 1.93 -35.01
CA ILE A 262 2.40 1.16 -36.14
C ILE A 262 2.27 1.86 -37.49
N GLU A 263 1.43 2.88 -37.62
CA GLU A 263 1.30 3.62 -38.87
C GLU A 263 2.40 4.66 -39.07
N LYS A 264 3.11 5.03 -38.00
CA LYS A 264 4.16 6.05 -38.03
C LYS A 264 5.43 5.52 -38.72
N PRO A 265 6.05 6.29 -39.64
CA PRO A 265 7.25 5.84 -40.36
C PRO A 265 8.40 5.39 -39.45
N GLU A 266 8.66 6.12 -38.36
CA GLU A 266 9.72 5.79 -37.42
C GLU A 266 9.49 4.48 -36.65
N VAL A 267 8.22 4.07 -36.49
CA VAL A 267 7.86 2.79 -35.88
C VAL A 267 7.97 1.68 -36.89
N LYS A 268 7.54 1.91 -38.14
CA LYS A 268 7.70 0.95 -39.25
C LYS A 268 9.17 0.60 -39.47
N GLU A 269 10.04 1.61 -39.55
CA GLU A 269 11.49 1.44 -39.72
C GLU A 269 12.13 0.62 -38.59
N LEU A 270 11.67 0.76 -37.35
CA LEU A 270 12.17 -0.01 -36.20
C LEU A 270 11.67 -1.46 -36.16
N LEU A 271 10.60 -1.78 -36.88
CA LEU A 271 9.98 -3.11 -36.90
C LEU A 271 10.32 -3.93 -38.15
N GLU A 272 10.97 -3.32 -39.15
CA GLU A 272 11.55 -3.98 -40.33
C GLU A 272 12.89 -4.66 -40.01
#